data_AF-A0A1H6YZZ1-F1
#
_entry.id   AF-A0A1H6YZZ1-F1
#
_cell.length_a   1.000
_cell.length_b   1.000
_cell.length_c   1.000
_cell.angle_alpha   90.00
_cell.angle_beta   90.00
_cell.angle_gamma   90.00
#
_symmetry.space_group_name_H-M   'P 1'
#
loop_
_entity.id
_entity.type
_entity.pdbx_description
1 polymer ?
#
loop_
_entity_poly.entity_id
_entity_poly.type
_entity_poly.pdbx_seq_one_letter_code
_entity_poly.pdbx_strand_id
1 'polypeptide(L)'
;MAVMAGLCALGPGIAMAAEAGRDLARRAAIHPVASVPDLQAWIARIPATKDFPPDLAQTLRGSSSLFLIEMSTAPGCIPCADLWARLARFRTRYGWRVHTITTQSALLRSGRLGLPWVGHPVAWVRPIDDEDRTVPIAIGTDLDANLARNAYLAAKILTGVRPSVGVRAMSKFSGIVGASRPAEAPR
;
A
#
# COMPACT_ATOMS: atom_id res chain seq x y z
N MET A 1 5.72 60.13 28.24
CA MET A 1 5.19 58.88 28.83
C MET A 1 4.47 58.15 27.68
N ALA A 2 5.05 57.16 26.98
CA ALA A 2 5.41 55.79 27.39
C ALA A 2 4.14 55.03 27.85
N VAL A 3 3.69 53.85 27.38
CA VAL A 3 4.09 52.73 26.48
C VAL A 3 2.74 51.96 26.24
N MET A 4 2.41 51.27 25.15
CA MET A 4 2.67 49.84 24.89
C MET A 4 1.75 49.36 23.76
N ALA A 5 2.36 48.90 22.67
CA ALA A 5 1.73 48.04 21.68
C ALA A 5 1.65 46.61 22.25
N GLY A 6 0.43 46.07 22.39
CA GLY A 6 0.22 44.68 22.76
C GLY A 6 0.41 43.76 21.56
N LEU A 7 1.60 43.17 21.44
CA LEU A 7 1.82 42.02 20.56
C LEU A 7 1.09 40.80 21.16
N CYS A 8 0.00 40.35 20.51
CA CYS A 8 -0.59 39.04 20.77
C CYS A 8 0.38 37.96 20.30
N ALA A 9 1.14 37.39 21.24
CA ALA A 9 1.91 36.17 21.01
C ALA A 9 0.95 34.98 20.83
N LEU A 10 0.74 34.56 19.57
CA LEU A 10 0.13 33.28 19.23
C LEU A 10 1.10 32.18 19.68
N GLY A 11 0.82 31.58 20.84
CA GLY A 11 1.67 30.58 21.48
C GLY A 11 1.76 29.25 20.70
N PRO A 12 2.76 28.41 21.03
CA PRO A 12 3.10 27.14 20.35
C PRO A 12 2.00 26.05 20.37
N GLY A 13 0.86 26.27 21.05
CA GLY A 13 -0.20 25.29 21.23
C GLY A 13 -0.94 24.89 19.95
N ILE A 14 -1.10 25.82 18.99
CA ILE A 14 -1.74 25.53 17.69
C ILE A 14 -0.88 24.64 16.79
N ALA A 15 0.45 24.76 16.86
CA ALA A 15 1.36 23.89 16.12
C ALA A 15 1.36 22.45 16.65
N MET A 16 1.37 22.28 17.99
CA MET A 16 1.34 20.95 18.62
C MET A 16 -0.01 20.24 18.44
N ALA A 17 -1.13 20.95 18.51
CA ALA A 17 -2.45 20.36 18.28
C ALA A 17 -2.64 19.90 16.82
N ALA A 18 -2.11 20.67 15.85
CA ALA A 18 -2.12 20.27 14.45
C ALA A 18 -1.21 19.05 14.19
N GLU A 19 -0.09 18.94 14.90
CA GLU A 19 0.82 17.80 14.81
C GLU A 19 0.26 16.53 15.46
N ALA A 20 -0.34 16.65 16.64
CA ALA A 20 -1.06 15.56 17.29
C ALA A 20 -2.28 15.11 16.46
N GLY A 21 -2.98 16.04 15.81
CA GLY A 21 -4.08 15.73 14.88
C GLY A 21 -3.61 15.02 13.62
N ARG A 22 -2.46 15.42 13.04
CA ARG A 22 -1.81 14.69 11.94
C ARG A 22 -1.39 13.29 12.39
N ASP A 23 -0.79 13.15 13.56
CA ASP A 23 -0.37 11.86 14.13
C ASP A 23 -1.54 10.92 14.41
N LEU A 24 -2.68 11.44 14.87
CA LEU A 24 -3.89 10.66 15.10
C LEU A 24 -4.53 10.24 13.77
N ALA A 25 -4.65 11.15 12.80
CA ALA A 25 -5.13 10.84 11.45
C ALA A 25 -4.24 9.80 10.75
N ARG A 26 -2.93 9.89 10.99
CA ARG A 26 -1.91 8.95 10.51
C ARG A 26 -2.02 7.56 11.12
N ARG A 27 -2.36 7.47 12.41
CA ARG A 27 -2.68 6.20 13.10
C ARG A 27 -4.10 5.69 12.77
N ALA A 28 -5.02 6.56 12.37
CA ALA A 28 -6.40 6.21 11.98
C ALA A 28 -6.49 5.66 10.55
N ALA A 29 -5.49 5.92 9.69
CA ALA A 29 -5.38 5.34 8.36
C ALA A 29 -4.95 3.85 8.37
N ILE A 30 -4.65 3.30 9.55
CA ILE A 30 -4.30 1.89 9.76
C ILE A 30 -5.55 1.16 10.26
N HIS A 31 -5.97 0.13 9.56
CA HIS A 31 -6.87 -0.84 10.16
C HIS A 31 -6.05 -1.97 10.77
N PRO A 32 -5.84 -1.99 12.11
CA PRO A 32 -5.21 -3.13 12.74
C PRO A 32 -6.13 -4.33 12.57
N VAL A 33 -5.59 -5.39 11.96
CA VAL A 33 -6.30 -6.66 11.79
C VAL A 33 -5.56 -7.69 12.65
N ALA A 34 -6.20 -8.05 13.76
CA ALA A 34 -5.65 -9.03 14.71
C ALA A 34 -6.25 -10.43 14.53
N SER A 35 -7.34 -10.55 13.77
CA SER A 35 -8.06 -11.82 13.55
C SER A 35 -8.56 -11.98 12.11
N VAL A 36 -8.91 -13.22 11.73
CA VAL A 36 -9.52 -13.50 10.43
C VAL A 36 -10.89 -12.81 10.27
N PRO A 37 -11.79 -12.79 11.28
CA PRO A 37 -13.03 -12.01 11.20
C PRO A 37 -12.80 -10.51 10.94
N ASP A 38 -11.83 -9.89 11.61
CA ASP A 38 -11.50 -8.47 11.37
C ASP A 38 -11.03 -8.24 9.94
N LEU A 39 -10.23 -9.17 9.40
CA LEU A 39 -9.79 -9.12 8.02
C LEU A 39 -10.98 -9.18 7.05
N GLN A 40 -11.92 -10.11 7.27
CA GLN A 40 -13.08 -10.25 6.40
C GLN A 40 -14.00 -9.03 6.46
N ALA A 41 -14.22 -8.49 7.67
CA ALA A 41 -14.97 -7.24 7.85
C ALA A 41 -14.29 -6.05 7.16
N TRP A 42 -12.96 -6.03 7.11
CA TRP A 42 -12.21 -5.05 6.33
C TRP A 42 -12.37 -5.27 4.82
N ILE A 43 -12.15 -6.50 4.32
CA ILE A 43 -12.28 -6.84 2.89
C ILE A 43 -13.67 -6.51 2.35
N ALA A 44 -14.73 -6.76 3.14
CA ALA A 44 -16.11 -6.49 2.76
C ALA A 44 -16.39 -5.00 2.47
N ARG A 45 -15.57 -4.09 2.99
CA ARG A 45 -15.69 -2.64 2.76
C ARG A 45 -14.96 -2.17 1.50
N ILE A 46 -14.09 -2.99 0.93
CA ILE A 46 -13.30 -2.61 -0.24
C ILE A 46 -14.21 -2.58 -1.48
N PRO A 47 -14.30 -1.45 -2.20
CA PRO A 47 -15.04 -1.41 -3.45
C PRO A 47 -14.32 -2.24 -4.52
N ALA A 48 -15.03 -3.19 -5.11
CA ALA A 48 -14.55 -3.95 -6.26
C ALA A 48 -14.45 -3.07 -7.51
N THR A 49 -13.33 -3.17 -8.22
CA THR A 49 -13.22 -2.66 -9.60
C THR A 49 -14.17 -3.47 -10.48
N LYS A 50 -15.07 -2.78 -11.17
CA LYS A 50 -16.04 -3.38 -12.11
C LYS A 50 -15.64 -3.13 -13.56
N ASP A 51 -15.10 -1.95 -13.82
CA ASP A 51 -14.73 -1.53 -15.17
C ASP A 51 -13.24 -1.76 -15.41
N PHE A 52 -12.93 -2.52 -16.44
CA PHE A 52 -11.56 -2.85 -16.82
C PHE A 52 -11.30 -2.48 -18.27
N PRO A 53 -10.07 -2.05 -18.61
CA PRO A 53 -9.65 -1.94 -20.00
C PRO A 53 -9.82 -3.28 -20.74
N PRO A 54 -10.28 -3.28 -22.00
CA PRO A 54 -10.51 -4.52 -22.75
C PRO A 54 -9.21 -5.32 -22.95
N ASP A 55 -8.06 -4.66 -22.92
CA ASP A 55 -6.73 -5.27 -23.06
C ASP A 55 -6.12 -5.77 -21.74
N LEU A 56 -6.85 -5.74 -20.61
CA LEU A 56 -6.27 -6.04 -19.30
C LEU A 56 -5.65 -7.44 -19.23
N ALA A 57 -6.43 -8.48 -19.58
CA ALA A 57 -5.96 -9.85 -19.46
C ALA A 57 -4.85 -10.17 -20.46
N GLN A 58 -4.92 -9.60 -21.66
CA GLN A 58 -3.88 -9.73 -22.69
C GLN A 58 -2.58 -9.05 -22.24
N THR A 59 -2.67 -7.81 -21.74
CA THR A 59 -1.53 -7.05 -21.23
C THR A 59 -0.86 -7.78 -20.09
N LEU A 60 -1.63 -8.25 -19.09
CA LEU A 60 -1.07 -8.97 -17.96
C LEU A 60 -0.35 -10.24 -18.41
N ARG A 61 -0.97 -11.09 -19.23
CA ARG A 61 -0.29 -12.31 -19.71
C ARG A 61 0.96 -11.98 -20.54
N GLY A 62 0.86 -11.02 -21.46
CA GLY A 62 1.95 -10.63 -22.36
C GLY A 62 3.14 -9.97 -21.64
N SER A 63 2.94 -9.45 -20.44
CA SER A 63 4.00 -8.78 -19.64
C SER A 63 4.54 -9.63 -18.48
N SER A 64 4.05 -10.86 -18.31
CA SER A 64 4.47 -11.78 -17.25
C SER A 64 5.96 -12.16 -17.27
N SER A 65 6.61 -12.07 -18.44
CA SER A 65 8.05 -12.30 -18.62
C SER A 65 8.91 -11.05 -18.45
N LEU A 66 8.31 -9.87 -18.30
CA LEU A 66 9.01 -8.58 -18.17
C LEU A 66 9.04 -8.08 -16.72
N PHE A 67 8.05 -8.48 -15.93
CA PHE A 67 7.84 -7.98 -14.58
C PHE A 67 7.73 -9.12 -13.58
N LEU A 68 7.92 -8.77 -12.31
CA LEU A 68 7.61 -9.62 -11.18
C LEU A 68 6.91 -8.83 -10.09
N ILE A 69 6.17 -9.56 -9.24
CA ILE A 69 5.58 -9.01 -8.03
C ILE A 69 6.47 -9.35 -6.85
N GLU A 70 6.71 -8.37 -6.01
CA GLU A 70 7.46 -8.49 -4.77
C GLU A 70 6.58 -8.08 -3.60
N MET A 71 6.61 -8.84 -2.51
CA MET A 71 5.74 -8.63 -1.36
C MET A 71 6.51 -8.68 -0.04
N SER A 72 6.26 -7.71 0.83
CA SER A 72 6.75 -7.74 2.21
C SER A 72 5.88 -8.66 3.07
N THR A 73 6.49 -9.37 4.02
CA THR A 73 5.78 -10.32 4.90
C THR A 73 6.34 -10.26 6.32
N ALA A 74 5.58 -10.76 7.29
CA ALA A 74 6.00 -10.93 8.67
C ALA A 74 5.38 -12.21 9.27
N PRO A 75 6.06 -12.88 10.22
CA PRO A 75 5.47 -14.01 10.96
C PRO A 75 4.16 -13.62 11.64
N GLY A 76 3.17 -14.52 11.60
CA GLY A 76 1.84 -14.29 12.21
C GLY A 76 0.98 -13.22 11.52
N CYS A 77 1.42 -12.66 10.39
CA CYS A 77 0.68 -11.61 9.69
C CYS A 77 -0.52 -12.17 8.91
N ILE A 78 -1.72 -12.05 9.50
CA ILE A 78 -2.99 -12.48 8.90
C ILE A 78 -3.25 -11.82 7.53
N PRO A 79 -3.08 -10.49 7.36
CA PRO A 79 -3.25 -9.85 6.05
C PRO A 79 -2.21 -10.30 5.02
N CYS A 80 -1.01 -10.70 5.46
CA CYS A 80 0.02 -11.26 4.58
C CYS A 80 -0.40 -12.61 4.01
N ALA A 81 -0.95 -13.50 4.85
CA ALA A 81 -1.44 -14.79 4.39
C ALA A 81 -2.54 -14.64 3.32
N ASP A 82 -3.48 -13.71 3.53
CA ASP A 82 -4.54 -13.42 2.55
C ASP A 82 -3.98 -12.87 1.24
N LEU A 83 -3.11 -11.86 1.29
CA LEU A 83 -2.52 -11.31 0.06
C LEU A 83 -1.67 -12.36 -0.69
N TRP A 84 -0.93 -13.22 0.01
CA TRP A 84 -0.21 -14.34 -0.61
C TRP A 84 -1.16 -15.28 -1.35
N ALA A 85 -2.29 -15.65 -0.76
CA ALA A 85 -3.28 -16.50 -1.41
C ALA A 85 -3.86 -15.85 -2.68
N ARG A 86 -4.07 -14.54 -2.66
CA ARG A 86 -4.55 -13.76 -3.82
C ARG A 86 -3.50 -13.68 -4.91
N LEU A 87 -2.26 -13.41 -4.55
CA LEU A 87 -1.13 -13.37 -5.49
C LEU A 87 -0.84 -14.75 -6.08
N ALA A 88 -1.08 -15.83 -5.34
CA ALA A 88 -1.02 -17.18 -5.89
C ALA A 88 -2.08 -17.39 -6.99
N ARG A 89 -3.33 -16.95 -6.77
CA ARG A 89 -4.37 -16.99 -7.82
C ARG A 89 -4.02 -16.08 -9.00
N PHE A 90 -3.48 -14.89 -8.74
CA PHE A 90 -3.01 -13.97 -9.78
C PHE A 90 -1.92 -14.63 -10.63
N ARG A 91 -0.91 -15.26 -10.01
CA ARG A 91 0.14 -16.02 -10.69
C ARG A 91 -0.45 -17.12 -11.57
N THR A 92 -1.36 -17.93 -11.05
CA THR A 92 -2.01 -18.99 -11.84
C THR A 92 -2.79 -18.42 -13.04
N ARG A 93 -3.43 -17.26 -12.87
CA ARG A 93 -4.26 -16.65 -13.92
C ARG A 93 -3.46 -15.93 -15.01
N TYR A 94 -2.36 -15.28 -14.65
CA TYR A 94 -1.63 -14.36 -15.54
C TYR A 94 -0.17 -14.76 -15.81
N GLY A 95 0.38 -15.75 -15.11
CA GLY A 95 1.73 -16.26 -15.33
C GLY A 95 2.86 -15.48 -14.64
N TRP A 96 2.55 -14.47 -13.83
CA TRP A 96 3.56 -13.63 -13.19
C TRP A 96 4.26 -14.34 -12.03
N ARG A 97 5.55 -14.05 -11.87
CA ARG A 97 6.32 -14.48 -10.70
C ARG A 97 6.01 -13.59 -9.50
N VAL A 98 6.02 -14.18 -8.32
CA VAL A 98 5.76 -13.51 -7.03
C VAL A 98 6.85 -13.92 -6.05
N HIS A 99 7.51 -12.95 -5.41
CA HIS A 99 8.62 -13.17 -4.49
C HIS A 99 8.44 -12.39 -3.18
N THR A 100 9.00 -12.92 -2.10
CA THR A 100 9.18 -12.16 -0.86
C THR A 100 10.33 -11.16 -1.02
N ILE A 101 10.27 -10.05 -0.30
CA ILE A 101 11.42 -9.16 -0.12
C ILE A 101 11.91 -9.17 1.32
N THR A 102 13.16 -8.76 1.52
CA THR A 102 13.73 -8.61 2.86
C THR A 102 13.04 -7.48 3.63
N THR A 103 13.09 -7.54 4.95
CA THR A 103 12.59 -6.47 5.83
C THR A 103 13.26 -5.14 5.53
N GLN A 104 14.56 -5.12 5.24
CA GLN A 104 15.29 -3.90 4.91
C GLN A 104 14.80 -3.29 3.59
N SER A 105 14.62 -4.10 2.54
CA SER A 105 14.06 -3.65 1.26
C SER A 105 12.62 -3.12 1.44
N ALA A 106 11.82 -3.79 2.27
CA ALA A 106 10.47 -3.33 2.60
C ALA A 106 10.49 -1.97 3.31
N LEU A 107 11.39 -1.78 4.28
CA LEU A 107 11.53 -0.50 5.00
C LEU A 107 11.89 0.65 4.05
N LEU A 108 12.89 0.44 3.19
CA LEU A 108 13.33 1.45 2.23
C LEU A 108 12.20 1.82 1.26
N ARG A 109 11.51 0.82 0.70
CA ARG A 109 10.43 1.05 -0.28
C ARG A 109 9.20 1.69 0.35
N SER A 110 8.80 1.27 1.54
CA SER A 110 7.71 1.91 2.27
C SER A 110 8.05 3.35 2.68
N GLY A 111 9.30 3.63 3.04
CA GLY A 111 9.78 4.99 3.32
C GLY A 111 9.69 5.91 2.10
N ARG A 112 10.03 5.42 0.89
CA ARG A 112 9.87 6.16 -0.38
C ARG A 112 8.41 6.52 -0.69
N LEU A 113 7.45 5.78 -0.13
CA LEU A 113 6.01 6.06 -0.28
C LEU A 113 5.47 7.07 0.75
N GLY A 114 6.32 7.60 1.63
CA GLY A 114 5.88 8.46 2.74
C GLY A 114 4.98 7.72 3.74
N LEU A 115 5.04 6.39 3.75
CA LEU A 115 4.24 5.60 4.68
C LEU A 115 4.82 5.78 6.09
N PRO A 116 4.00 6.23 7.06
CA PRO A 116 4.50 6.60 8.37
C PRO A 116 4.83 5.42 9.28
N TRP A 117 4.56 4.20 8.80
CA TRP A 117 5.03 2.95 9.37
C TRP A 117 5.18 1.91 8.26
N VAL A 118 5.96 0.87 8.53
CA VAL A 118 6.09 -0.30 7.66
C VAL A 118 5.04 -1.31 8.07
N GLY A 119 3.84 -1.15 7.53
CA GLY A 119 2.77 -2.13 7.66
C GLY A 119 3.03 -3.29 6.71
N HIS A 120 2.99 -4.52 7.21
CA HIS A 120 2.94 -5.69 6.34
C HIS A 120 1.47 -6.09 6.09
N PRO A 121 1.13 -6.56 4.88
CA PRO A 121 1.99 -6.63 3.71
C PRO A 121 1.93 -5.37 2.84
N VAL A 122 2.93 -5.21 1.97
CA VAL A 122 2.86 -4.32 0.81
C VAL A 122 3.35 -5.13 -0.38
N ALA A 123 2.69 -4.99 -1.52
CA ALA A 123 3.09 -5.60 -2.78
C ALA A 123 3.46 -4.54 -3.80
N TRP A 124 4.53 -4.79 -4.55
CA TRP A 124 5.04 -3.96 -5.62
C TRP A 124 5.18 -4.77 -6.89
N VAL A 125 5.04 -4.10 -8.03
CA VAL A 125 5.50 -4.58 -9.33
C VAL A 125 6.82 -3.89 -9.65
N ARG A 126 7.77 -4.64 -10.22
CA ARG A 126 8.99 -4.09 -10.80
C ARG A 126 9.41 -4.82 -12.07
N PRO A 127 10.21 -4.19 -12.94
CA PRO A 127 10.92 -4.89 -14.01
C PRO A 127 11.87 -5.95 -13.45
N ILE A 128 12.13 -6.99 -14.24
CA ILE A 128 13.08 -8.03 -13.87
C ILE A 128 14.52 -7.50 -13.92
N ASP A 129 14.80 -6.57 -14.83
CA ASP A 129 16.09 -5.95 -15.12
C ASP A 129 16.36 -4.64 -14.36
N ASP A 130 15.40 -4.16 -13.56
CA ASP A 130 15.52 -2.93 -12.78
C ASP A 130 14.83 -3.09 -11.41
N GLU A 131 15.63 -3.24 -10.35
CA GLU A 131 15.13 -3.46 -8.99
C GLU A 131 14.66 -2.18 -8.28
N ASP A 132 15.07 -1.01 -8.79
CA ASP A 132 14.79 0.29 -8.19
C ASP A 132 13.48 0.89 -8.71
N ARG A 133 13.06 0.52 -9.91
CA ARG A 133 11.78 0.97 -10.51
C ARG A 133 10.60 0.13 -10.02
N THR A 134 10.12 0.44 -8.83
CA THR A 134 8.97 -0.24 -8.22
C THR A 134 7.70 0.58 -8.26
N VAL A 135 6.55 -0.05 -8.51
CA VAL A 135 5.22 0.55 -8.38
C VAL A 135 4.39 -0.24 -7.35
N PRO A 136 3.90 0.38 -6.27
CA PRO A 136 3.05 -0.32 -5.30
C PRO A 136 1.70 -0.70 -5.92
N ILE A 137 1.26 -1.94 -5.70
CA ILE A 137 -0.01 -2.47 -6.20
C ILE A 137 -0.98 -2.88 -5.09
N ALA A 138 -0.52 -3.00 -3.85
CA ALA A 138 -1.35 -3.20 -2.66
C ALA A 138 -0.60 -2.74 -1.41
N ILE A 139 -1.31 -2.12 -0.46
CA ILE A 139 -0.81 -1.82 0.88
C ILE A 139 -1.85 -2.38 1.85
N GLY A 140 -1.50 -3.39 2.64
CA GLY A 140 -2.48 -4.31 3.22
C GLY A 140 -2.91 -5.38 2.23
N THR A 141 -4.17 -5.80 2.26
CA THR A 141 -4.73 -6.71 1.24
C THR A 141 -5.67 -5.98 0.26
N ASP A 142 -6.19 -6.67 -0.74
CA ASP A 142 -7.15 -6.09 -1.70
C ASP A 142 -7.99 -7.19 -2.34
N LEU A 143 -8.95 -6.85 -3.19
CA LEU A 143 -9.72 -7.80 -3.98
C LEU A 143 -8.92 -8.27 -5.21
N ASP A 144 -9.16 -9.50 -5.68
CA ASP A 144 -8.45 -10.07 -6.84
C ASP A 144 -8.59 -9.19 -8.10
N ALA A 145 -9.79 -8.63 -8.29
CA ALA A 145 -10.12 -7.64 -9.30
C ALA A 145 -9.23 -6.39 -9.22
N ASN A 146 -9.03 -5.87 -8.02
CA ASN A 146 -8.26 -4.66 -7.78
C ASN A 146 -6.76 -4.91 -7.95
N LEU A 147 -6.25 -6.06 -7.48
CA LEU A 147 -4.87 -6.48 -7.72
C LEU A 147 -4.57 -6.57 -9.22
N ALA A 148 -5.48 -7.15 -10.01
CA ALA A 148 -5.32 -7.23 -11.45
C ALA A 148 -5.29 -5.85 -12.11
N ARG A 149 -6.19 -4.94 -11.71
CA ARG A 149 -6.17 -3.54 -12.16
C ARG A 149 -4.84 -2.86 -11.82
N ASN A 150 -4.37 -3.01 -10.59
CA ASN A 150 -3.16 -2.33 -10.11
C ASN A 150 -1.90 -2.85 -10.81
N ALA A 151 -1.78 -4.17 -10.99
CA ALA A 151 -0.69 -4.76 -11.76
C ALA A 151 -0.70 -4.29 -13.23
N TYR A 152 -1.88 -4.19 -13.85
CA TYR A 152 -2.02 -3.65 -15.20
C TYR A 152 -1.51 -2.20 -15.28
N LEU A 153 -1.93 -1.35 -14.36
CA LEU A 153 -1.50 0.06 -14.32
C LEU A 153 -0.01 0.18 -14.06
N ALA A 154 0.54 -0.64 -13.16
CA ALA A 154 1.97 -0.69 -12.91
C ALA A 154 2.75 -1.05 -14.18
N ALA A 155 2.31 -2.06 -14.94
CA ALA A 155 2.94 -2.43 -16.21
C ALA A 155 2.90 -1.28 -17.23
N LYS A 156 1.77 -0.56 -17.35
CA LYS A 156 1.68 0.63 -18.23
C LYS A 156 2.62 1.75 -17.79
N ILE A 157 2.67 2.06 -16.50
CA ILE A 157 3.57 3.08 -15.93
C ILE A 157 5.04 2.71 -16.22
N LEU A 158 5.42 1.46 -15.96
CA LEU A 158 6.80 1.00 -16.12
C LEU A 158 7.25 0.92 -17.58
N THR A 159 6.32 0.72 -18.52
CA THR A 159 6.58 0.79 -19.97
C THR A 159 6.50 2.21 -20.54
N GLY A 160 6.29 3.24 -19.71
CA GLY A 160 6.26 4.64 -20.15
C GLY A 160 4.96 5.05 -20.87
N VAL A 161 3.95 4.17 -20.90
CA VAL A 161 2.63 4.52 -21.43
C VAL A 161 1.97 5.46 -20.44
N ARG A 162 1.76 6.74 -20.85
CA ARG A 162 1.02 7.72 -20.05
C ARG A 162 -0.37 7.18 -19.78
N PRO A 163 -0.66 6.71 -18.56
CA PRO A 163 -2.00 6.29 -18.26
C PRO A 163 -2.68 7.59 -17.85
N SER A 164 -3.47 8.20 -18.74
CA SER A 164 -4.46 9.22 -18.36
C SER A 164 -5.35 8.74 -17.18
N VAL A 165 -5.33 7.42 -16.92
CA VAL A 165 -5.99 6.65 -15.88
C VAL A 165 -5.12 6.38 -14.62
N GLY A 166 -3.79 6.47 -14.69
CA GLY A 166 -2.87 5.85 -13.71
C GLY A 166 -2.81 6.56 -12.36
N VAL A 167 -2.82 7.90 -12.37
CA VAL A 167 -2.71 8.69 -11.16
C VAL A 167 -4.05 8.75 -10.39
N ARG A 168 -5.20 8.69 -11.09
CA ARG A 168 -6.54 8.61 -10.46
C ARG A 168 -6.95 7.21 -10.02
N ALA A 169 -6.29 6.15 -10.51
CA ALA A 169 -6.62 4.77 -10.15
C ALA A 169 -5.74 4.23 -9.01
N MET A 170 -4.57 4.81 -8.76
CA MET A 170 -3.75 4.52 -7.57
C MET A 170 -4.23 5.26 -6.32
N SER A 171 -5.04 6.31 -6.44
CA SER A 171 -5.68 6.97 -5.28
C SER A 171 -6.73 6.11 -4.56
N LYS A 172 -6.97 4.87 -5.03
CA LYS A 172 -7.83 3.86 -4.42
C LYS A 172 -7.03 2.74 -3.77
N PHE A 173 -5.95 3.05 -3.05
CA PHE A 173 -5.45 2.13 -2.05
C PHE A 173 -6.57 1.91 -1.03
N SER A 174 -6.92 0.65 -0.75
CA SER A 174 -8.05 0.20 0.06
C SER A 174 -7.99 0.61 1.55
N GLY A 175 -7.10 1.54 1.92
CA GLY A 175 -6.71 1.82 3.30
C GLY A 175 -5.51 0.94 3.69
N ILE A 176 -4.64 1.47 4.56
CA ILE A 176 -3.42 0.76 4.93
C ILE A 176 -3.79 -0.28 6.00
N VAL A 177 -3.52 -1.56 5.75
CA VAL A 177 -3.64 -2.61 6.77
C VAL A 177 -2.25 -2.97 7.26
N GLY A 178 -2.06 -2.98 8.57
CA GLY A 178 -0.82 -3.42 9.20
C GLY A 178 -1.11 -4.32 10.39
N ALA A 179 -0.20 -5.25 10.66
CA ALA A 179 -0.21 -6.00 11.90
C ALA A 179 -0.12 -5.04 13.10
N SER A 180 -0.96 -5.24 14.11
CA SER A 180 -0.82 -4.56 15.40
C SER A 180 0.57 -4.84 15.97
N ARG A 181 1.33 -3.80 16.33
CA ARG A 181 2.58 -3.96 17.07
C ARG A 181 2.28 -4.75 18.36
N PRO A 182 3.06 -5.78 18.75
CA PRO A 182 2.95 -6.36 20.08
C PRO A 182 3.09 -5.24 21.11
N ALA A 183 2.22 -5.22 22.13
CA ALA A 183 2.36 -4.27 23.23
C ALA A 183 3.74 -4.45 23.87
N GLU A 184 4.47 -3.34 24.03
CA GLU A 184 5.71 -3.33 24.79
C GLU A 184 5.37 -3.72 26.23
N ALA A 185 5.97 -4.81 26.72
CA ALA A 185 5.79 -5.23 28.10
C ALA A 185 6.33 -4.10 29.01
N PRO A 186 5.59 -3.71 30.07
CA PRO A 186 6.09 -2.72 31.01
C PRO A 186 7.38 -3.25 31.67
N ARG A 187 8.41 -2.40 31.69
CA ARG A 187 9.62 -2.64 32.50
C ARG A 187 9.31 -2.45 33.97
#